data_AF-A0A7Y1U698-F1
#
_entry.id   AF-A0A7Y1U698-F1
#
_cell.length_a   1.000
_cell.length_b   1.000
_cell.length_c   1.000
_cell.angle_alpha   90.00
_cell.angle_beta   90.00
_cell.angle_gamma   90.00
#
_symmetry.space_group_name_H-M   'P 1'
#
loop_
_entity.id
_entity.type
_entity.pdbx_description
1 polymer ?
#
loop_
_entity_poly.entity_id
_entity_poly.type
_entity_poly.pdbx_seq_one_letter_code
_entity_poly.pdbx_strand_id
1 'polypeptide(L)'
;MGRSFTIHKGKKSQVENFMHARARMLDELKSAQHRLEEVEEIDSVMFVNDSSATSVMATLDSIRCISDPLVWILCATPYDRDFILLSKIVRHKVKAIIVCGFEAQDIKSTLSSGVDNFIVVEDLEEAVLEAKGIAQVGDVVLFSPSAPVGRSYNDINERGEDFKEKVSLLRGRL
;
A
#
# COMPACT_ATOMS: atom_id res chain seq x y z
N MET A 1 7.24 -58.78 17.80
CA MET A 1 7.48 -58.62 16.36
C MET A 1 6.40 -57.67 15.82
N GLY A 2 6.64 -56.36 15.87
CA GLY A 2 5.68 -55.35 15.41
C GLY A 2 6.42 -54.35 14.53
N ARG A 3 6.17 -54.37 13.22
CA ARG A 3 6.71 -53.37 12.29
C ARG A 3 5.67 -52.27 12.12
N SER A 4 6.07 -51.07 12.55
CA SER A 4 5.38 -49.80 12.36
C SER A 4 5.30 -49.46 10.87
N PHE A 5 4.10 -49.12 10.38
CA PHE A 5 3.90 -48.54 9.06
C PHE A 5 4.04 -47.01 9.17
N THR A 6 5.09 -46.46 8.56
CA THR A 6 5.25 -45.01 8.40
C THR A 6 4.46 -44.54 7.19
N ILE A 7 3.41 -43.74 7.40
CA ILE A 7 2.67 -43.05 6.33
C ILE A 7 3.58 -41.97 5.74
N HIS A 8 4.00 -42.14 4.49
CA HIS A 8 4.65 -41.07 3.71
C HIS A 8 3.60 -40.01 3.33
N LYS A 9 3.75 -38.78 3.81
CA LYS A 9 2.95 -37.63 3.36
C LYS A 9 3.28 -37.33 1.89
N GLY A 10 2.26 -37.38 1.03
CA GLY A 10 2.38 -37.38 -0.42
C GLY A 10 2.88 -36.07 -1.04
N LYS A 11 3.59 -36.21 -2.17
CA LYS A 11 3.85 -35.13 -3.14
C LYS A 11 2.50 -34.69 -3.73
N LYS A 12 2.20 -33.38 -3.71
CA LYS A 12 1.01 -32.82 -4.37
C LYS A 12 0.95 -33.24 -5.84
N SER A 13 -0.26 -33.50 -6.33
CA SER A 13 -0.53 -33.90 -7.71
C SER A 13 -0.14 -32.78 -8.70
N GLN A 14 0.36 -33.14 -9.89
CA GLN A 14 0.66 -32.16 -10.96
C GLN A 14 -0.57 -31.29 -11.31
N VAL A 15 -1.78 -31.86 -11.20
CA VAL A 15 -3.02 -31.13 -11.47
C VAL A 15 -3.29 -30.09 -10.38
N GLU A 16 -3.07 -30.41 -9.11
CA GLU A 16 -3.23 -29.44 -8.01
C GLU A 16 -2.23 -28.29 -8.14
N ASN A 17 -0.97 -28.59 -8.49
CA ASN A 17 0.05 -27.57 -8.73
C ASN A 17 -0.33 -26.65 -9.90
N PHE A 18 -0.90 -27.20 -10.97
CA PHE A 18 -1.36 -26.42 -12.12
C PHE A 18 -2.56 -25.54 -11.78
N MET A 19 -3.54 -26.06 -11.04
CA MET A 19 -4.70 -25.29 -10.58
C MET A 19 -4.30 -24.15 -9.64
N HIS A 20 -3.37 -24.38 -8.70
CA HIS A 20 -2.82 -23.33 -7.85
C HIS A 20 -2.00 -22.30 -8.63
N ALA A 21 -1.23 -22.72 -9.64
CA ALA A 21 -0.49 -21.78 -10.49
C ALA A 21 -1.43 -20.88 -11.30
N ARG A 22 -2.51 -21.45 -11.86
CA ARG A 22 -3.54 -20.66 -12.56
C ARG A 22 -4.27 -19.67 -11.64
N ALA A 23 -4.64 -20.10 -10.44
CA ALA A 23 -5.29 -19.20 -9.47
C ALA A 23 -4.38 -18.02 -9.12
N ARG A 24 -3.10 -18.29 -8.79
CA ARG A 24 -2.12 -17.22 -8.52
C ARG A 24 -1.94 -16.26 -9.70
N MET A 25 -1.86 -16.78 -10.92
CA MET A 25 -1.72 -15.94 -12.12
C MET A 25 -2.95 -15.06 -12.37
N LEU A 26 -4.16 -15.56 -12.09
CA LEU A 26 -5.38 -14.75 -12.17
C LEU A 26 -5.41 -13.66 -11.09
N ASP A 27 -4.94 -13.97 -9.88
CA ASP A 27 -4.81 -12.98 -8.80
C ASP A 27 -3.74 -11.93 -9.12
N GLU A 28 -2.61 -12.33 -9.71
CA GLU A 28 -1.57 -11.40 -10.19
C GLU A 28 -2.11 -10.44 -11.26
N LEU A 29 -2.89 -10.96 -12.22
CA LEU A 29 -3.52 -10.13 -13.26
C LEU A 29 -4.55 -9.14 -12.68
N LYS A 30 -5.30 -9.52 -11.65
CA LYS A 30 -6.20 -8.60 -10.93
C LYS A 30 -5.43 -7.56 -10.14
N SER A 31 -4.37 -7.96 -9.43
CA SER A 31 -3.52 -7.03 -8.68
C SER A 31 -2.83 -5.99 -9.57
N ALA A 32 -2.65 -6.28 -10.86
CA ALA A 32 -2.15 -5.31 -11.83
C ALA A 32 -3.11 -4.12 -12.04
N GLN A 33 -4.42 -4.28 -11.76
CA GLN A 33 -5.37 -3.18 -11.77
C GLN A 33 -5.08 -2.15 -10.68
N HIS A 34 -4.37 -2.51 -9.61
CA HIS A 34 -4.04 -1.63 -8.48
C HIS A 34 -2.55 -1.26 -8.44
N ARG A 35 -1.92 -1.19 -9.61
CA ARG A 35 -0.53 -0.75 -9.77
C ARG A 35 -0.55 0.62 -10.42
N LEU A 36 -0.33 1.67 -9.63
CA LEU A 36 -0.38 3.07 -10.08
C LEU A 36 -1.67 3.39 -10.85
N GLU A 37 -2.80 2.91 -10.35
CA GLU A 37 -4.15 3.15 -10.88
C GLU A 37 -4.59 4.58 -10.54
N GLU A 38 -4.80 5.42 -11.55
CA GLU A 38 -5.48 6.70 -11.36
C GLU A 38 -6.95 6.42 -11.00
N VAL A 39 -7.32 6.71 -9.76
CA VAL A 39 -8.66 6.43 -9.21
C VAL A 39 -9.60 7.56 -9.56
N GLU A 40 -9.26 8.77 -9.16
CA GLU A 40 -10.13 9.93 -9.31
C GLU A 40 -9.38 11.25 -9.12
N GLU A 41 -9.86 12.31 -9.77
CA GLU A 41 -9.41 13.68 -9.53
C GLU A 41 -10.49 14.46 -8.76
N ILE A 42 -10.13 15.02 -7.60
CA ILE A 42 -11.06 15.77 -6.72
C ILE A 42 -10.42 17.11 -6.35
N ASP A 43 -11.08 18.21 -6.73
CA ASP A 43 -10.56 19.59 -6.64
C ASP A 43 -9.11 19.72 -7.18
N SER A 44 -8.87 19.11 -8.35
CA SER A 44 -7.57 19.08 -9.01
C SER A 44 -6.46 18.40 -8.21
N VAL A 45 -6.81 17.49 -7.31
CA VAL A 45 -5.90 16.54 -6.66
C VAL A 45 -6.16 15.15 -7.24
N MET A 46 -5.13 14.52 -7.81
CA MET A 46 -5.25 13.17 -8.36
C MET A 46 -4.99 12.13 -7.28
N PHE A 47 -5.89 11.17 -7.11
CA PHE A 47 -5.75 10.03 -6.20
C PHE A 47 -5.25 8.82 -6.99
N VAL A 48 -4.11 8.27 -6.58
CA VAL A 48 -3.47 7.14 -7.23
C VAL A 48 -3.40 5.96 -6.27
N ASN A 49 -3.95 4.83 -6.70
CA ASN A 49 -3.94 3.56 -5.98
C ASN A 49 -2.76 2.69 -6.45
N ASP A 50 -1.87 2.40 -5.51
CA ASP A 50 -0.81 1.43 -5.66
C ASP A 50 -0.81 0.46 -4.48
N SER A 51 -1.99 -0.04 -4.11
CA SER A 51 -2.16 -1.01 -3.02
C SER A 51 -1.35 -2.29 -3.24
N SER A 52 -0.86 -2.55 -4.45
CA SER A 52 0.04 -3.67 -4.77
C SER A 52 1.47 -3.52 -4.20
N ALA A 53 1.89 -2.31 -3.81
CA ALA A 53 3.22 -2.06 -3.26
C ALA A 53 3.35 -2.56 -1.80
N THR A 54 3.70 -3.83 -1.68
CA THR A 54 3.90 -4.52 -0.40
C THR A 54 5.33 -4.39 0.15
N SER A 55 6.18 -3.60 -0.50
CA SER A 55 7.57 -3.42 -0.08
C SER A 55 8.11 -2.01 -0.27
N VAL A 56 9.13 -1.67 0.52
CA VAL A 56 9.86 -0.38 0.43
C VAL A 56 10.34 -0.10 -0.99
N MET A 57 10.87 -1.11 -1.69
CA MET A 57 11.35 -0.95 -3.07
C MET A 57 10.20 -0.72 -4.06
N ALA A 58 9.08 -1.43 -3.91
CA ALA A 58 7.91 -1.20 -4.75
C ALA A 58 7.40 0.23 -4.58
N THR A 59 7.29 0.71 -3.33
CA THR A 59 6.89 2.09 -3.06
C THR A 59 7.89 3.13 -3.58
N LEU A 60 9.20 2.85 -3.50
CA LEU A 60 10.22 3.71 -4.09
C LEU A 60 10.01 3.86 -5.61
N ASP A 61 9.72 2.78 -6.31
CA ASP A 61 9.45 2.80 -7.75
C ASP A 61 8.16 3.58 -8.05
N SER A 62 7.12 3.40 -7.24
CA SER A 62 5.86 4.15 -7.37
C SER A 62 6.04 5.66 -7.20
N ILE A 63 6.78 6.10 -6.17
CA ILE A 63 7.11 7.52 -5.96
C ILE A 63 7.95 8.09 -7.12
N ARG A 64 8.79 7.27 -7.77
CA ARG A 64 9.56 7.70 -8.95
C ARG A 64 8.69 7.94 -10.18
N CYS A 65 7.63 7.15 -10.36
CA CYS A 65 6.72 7.27 -11.49
C CYS A 65 5.85 8.53 -11.48
N ILE A 66 5.56 9.10 -10.30
CA ILE A 66 4.75 10.32 -10.18
C ILE A 66 5.61 11.56 -10.41
N SER A 67 5.35 12.38 -11.43
CA SER A 67 6.12 13.61 -11.67
C SER A 67 5.90 14.69 -10.61
N ASP A 68 4.67 14.78 -10.14
CA ASP A 68 4.15 15.89 -9.34
C ASP A 68 4.49 15.74 -7.85
N PRO A 69 4.44 16.83 -7.07
CA PRO A 69 4.52 16.73 -5.62
C PRO A 69 3.38 15.87 -5.09
N LEU A 70 3.66 15.08 -4.04
CA LEU A 70 2.67 14.13 -3.55
C LEU A 70 2.53 14.09 -2.04
N VAL A 71 1.31 13.78 -1.59
CA VAL A 71 1.01 13.30 -0.25
C VAL A 71 1.00 11.78 -0.29
N TRP A 72 1.81 11.14 0.54
CA TRP A 72 1.99 9.70 0.54
C TRP A 72 1.26 9.06 1.72
N ILE A 73 0.37 8.11 1.42
CA ILE A 73 -0.25 7.22 2.40
C ILE A 73 0.51 5.89 2.42
N LEU A 74 1.04 5.52 3.58
CA LEU A 74 1.61 4.19 3.85
C LEU A 74 0.97 3.51 5.05
N CYS A 75 1.19 2.21 5.20
CA CYS A 75 0.69 1.44 6.34
C CYS A 75 1.84 1.03 7.25
N ALA A 76 1.62 1.17 8.56
CA ALA A 76 2.48 0.61 9.59
C ALA A 76 2.55 -0.91 9.50
N THR A 77 3.65 -1.49 9.99
CA THR A 77 3.84 -2.94 10.05
C THR A 77 4.61 -3.32 11.31
N PRO A 78 4.32 -4.48 11.93
CA PRO A 78 5.03 -4.94 13.12
C PRO A 78 6.48 -5.36 12.84
N TYR A 79 6.91 -5.33 11.57
CA TYR A 79 8.24 -5.74 11.14
C TYR A 79 9.08 -4.51 10.84
N ASP A 80 10.29 -4.46 11.35
CA ASP A 80 11.26 -3.42 11.01
C ASP A 80 11.58 -3.45 9.51
N ARG A 81 11.60 -2.28 8.87
CA ARG A 81 11.89 -2.13 7.43
C ARG A 81 12.88 -1.00 7.23
N ASP A 82 13.76 -1.20 6.26
CA ASP A 82 14.76 -0.20 5.94
C ASP A 82 14.20 0.92 5.05
N PHE A 83 13.56 1.91 5.68
CA PHE A 83 13.04 3.10 4.99
C PHE A 83 14.13 4.11 4.58
N ILE A 84 15.42 3.88 4.92
CA ILE A 84 16.50 4.85 4.61
C ILE A 84 16.64 5.07 3.09
N LEU A 85 16.30 4.06 2.30
CA LEU A 85 16.33 4.10 0.84
C LEU A 85 15.37 5.15 0.26
N LEU A 86 14.31 5.47 1.01
CA LEU A 86 13.30 6.46 0.63
C LEU A 86 13.66 7.88 1.08
N SER A 87 14.51 8.06 2.10
CA SER A 87 14.77 9.38 2.70
C SER A 87 15.20 10.45 1.70
N LYS A 88 15.97 10.08 0.66
CA LYS A 88 16.38 11.03 -0.38
C LYS A 88 15.19 11.46 -1.24
N ILE A 89 14.40 10.52 -1.77
CA ILE A 89 13.28 10.87 -2.67
C ILE A 89 12.15 11.57 -1.92
N VAL A 90 11.89 11.14 -0.69
CA VAL A 90 10.91 11.77 0.22
C VAL A 90 11.18 13.26 0.36
N ARG A 91 12.41 13.64 0.71
CA ARG A 91 12.82 15.05 0.85
C ARG A 91 12.63 15.92 -0.39
N HIS A 92 12.56 15.34 -1.58
CA HIS A 92 12.49 16.10 -2.82
C HIS A 92 11.08 16.17 -3.41
N LYS A 93 10.23 15.17 -3.12
CA LYS A 93 8.95 15.00 -3.83
C LYS A 93 7.74 14.86 -2.91
N VAL A 94 7.94 14.40 -1.69
CA VAL A 94 6.84 14.08 -0.78
C VAL A 94 6.62 15.28 0.14
N LYS A 95 5.44 15.88 0.06
CA LYS A 95 5.03 17.02 0.88
C LYS A 95 4.62 16.59 2.28
N ALA A 96 3.91 15.47 2.36
CA ALA A 96 3.39 14.92 3.59
C ALA A 96 3.35 13.40 3.55
N ILE A 97 3.47 12.80 4.73
CA ILE A 97 3.39 11.36 4.96
C ILE A 97 2.27 11.10 5.96
N ILE A 98 1.33 10.24 5.56
CA ILE A 98 0.23 9.77 6.40
C ILE A 98 0.42 8.28 6.63
N VAL A 99 0.69 7.88 7.87
CA VAL A 99 0.83 6.49 8.25
C VAL A 99 -0.49 5.98 8.81
N CYS A 100 -1.09 5.01 8.13
CA CYS A 100 -2.21 4.24 8.65
C CYS A 100 -1.71 3.15 9.60
N GLY A 101 -2.21 3.16 10.83
CA GLY A 101 -1.87 2.21 11.89
C GLY A 101 -0.78 2.73 12.85
N PHE A 102 -0.92 2.37 14.13
CA PHE A 102 -0.18 3.00 15.22
C PHE A 102 1.28 2.54 15.40
N GLU A 103 1.69 1.44 14.78
CA GLU A 103 3.06 0.90 14.87
C GLU A 103 4.02 1.58 13.89
N ALA A 104 4.19 2.91 14.01
CA ALA A 104 4.86 3.77 13.01
C ALA A 104 6.22 4.35 13.48
N GLN A 105 6.79 3.86 14.58
CA GLN A 105 7.90 4.52 15.26
C GLN A 105 9.21 4.51 14.45
N ASP A 106 9.51 3.39 13.80
CA ASP A 106 10.65 3.19 12.90
C ASP A 106 10.54 4.11 11.66
N ILE A 107 9.36 4.13 11.04
CA ILE A 107 9.01 5.01 9.92
C ILE A 107 9.22 6.47 10.32
N LYS A 108 8.66 6.87 11.46
CA LYS A 108 8.76 8.25 11.97
C LYS A 108 10.22 8.64 12.19
N SER A 109 11.02 7.77 12.81
CA SER A 109 12.44 8.06 13.06
C SER A 109 13.25 8.29 11.78
N THR A 110 12.87 7.63 10.68
CA THR A 110 13.61 7.64 9.42
C THR A 110 13.15 8.72 8.44
N LEU A 111 11.85 9.01 8.40
CA LEU A 111 11.25 9.80 7.32
C LEU A 111 10.67 11.16 7.76
N SER A 112 10.30 11.32 9.04
CA SER A 112 9.59 12.53 9.49
C SER A 112 10.37 13.82 9.29
N SER A 113 11.70 13.79 9.44
CA SER A 113 12.56 14.96 9.19
C SER A 113 12.63 15.38 7.72
N GLY A 114 12.09 14.56 6.82
CA GLY A 114 12.14 14.80 5.38
C GLY A 114 10.88 15.42 4.79
N VAL A 115 9.86 15.70 5.59
CA VAL A 115 8.56 16.23 5.15
C VAL A 115 8.03 17.26 6.14
N ASP A 116 7.14 18.12 5.67
CA ASP A 116 6.54 19.16 6.53
C ASP A 116 5.49 18.57 7.49
N ASN A 117 4.77 17.55 7.03
CA ASN A 117 3.73 16.88 7.80
C ASN A 117 3.97 15.36 7.84
N PHE A 118 4.03 14.83 9.06
CA PHE A 118 4.05 13.40 9.33
C PHE A 118 2.93 13.07 10.31
N ILE A 119 1.87 12.42 9.83
CA ILE A 119 0.66 12.15 10.59
C ILE A 119 0.50 10.64 10.74
N VAL A 120 0.08 10.19 11.92
CA VAL A 120 -0.29 8.80 12.18
C VAL A 120 -1.77 8.78 12.49
N VAL A 121 -2.51 7.94 11.78
CA VAL A 121 -3.97 7.80 11.89
C VAL A 121 -4.34 6.33 12.14
N GLU A 122 -5.57 6.09 12.56
CA GLU A 122 -6.01 4.73 12.90
C GLU A 122 -6.20 3.86 11.65
N ASP A 123 -6.88 4.41 10.63
CA ASP A 123 -7.35 3.65 9.49
C ASP A 123 -7.17 4.39 8.14
N LEU A 124 -7.54 3.70 7.06
CA LEU A 124 -7.40 4.22 5.70
C LEU A 124 -8.39 5.36 5.41
N GLU A 125 -9.54 5.40 6.07
CA GLU A 125 -10.51 6.47 5.88
C GLU A 125 -9.97 7.80 6.42
N GLU A 126 -9.47 7.79 7.66
CA GLU A 126 -8.76 8.93 8.23
C GLU A 126 -7.56 9.33 7.37
N ALA A 127 -6.81 8.35 6.86
CA ALA A 127 -5.63 8.62 6.03
C ALA A 127 -5.99 9.37 4.74
N VAL A 128 -7.06 8.96 4.06
CA VAL A 128 -7.54 9.60 2.84
C VAL A 128 -8.08 11.01 3.12
N LEU A 129 -8.75 11.22 4.26
CA LEU A 129 -9.25 12.54 4.67
C LEU A 129 -8.11 13.51 4.97
N GLU A 130 -7.15 13.10 5.79
CA GLU A 130 -5.96 13.90 6.11
C GLU A 130 -5.16 14.22 4.85
N ALA A 131 -4.97 13.23 3.97
CA ALA A 131 -4.27 13.43 2.72
C ALA A 131 -4.96 14.46 1.82
N LYS A 132 -6.30 14.40 1.71
CA LYS A 132 -7.09 15.37 0.96
C LYS A 132 -7.01 16.77 1.57
N GLY A 133 -7.01 16.89 2.90
CA GLY A 133 -6.92 18.18 3.60
C GLY A 133 -5.58 18.88 3.42
N ILE A 134 -4.51 18.12 3.20
CA ILE A 134 -3.14 18.64 3.01
C ILE A 134 -2.83 18.90 1.53
N ALA A 135 -3.35 18.05 0.63
CA ALA A 135 -3.07 18.15 -0.80
C ALA A 135 -3.59 19.46 -1.41
N GLN A 136 -2.79 20.03 -2.31
CA GLN A 136 -3.10 21.27 -3.02
C GLN A 136 -3.40 20.98 -4.49
N VAL A 137 -3.97 21.97 -5.19
CA VAL A 137 -4.21 21.89 -6.64
C VAL A 137 -2.95 21.46 -7.39
N GLY A 138 -3.05 20.41 -8.20
CA GLY A 138 -1.96 19.81 -8.95
C GLY A 138 -1.17 18.74 -8.21
N ASP A 139 -1.45 18.49 -6.92
CA ASP A 139 -0.81 17.43 -6.16
C ASP A 139 -1.40 16.05 -6.46
N VAL A 140 -0.63 15.02 -6.12
CA VAL A 140 -1.06 13.63 -6.11
C VAL A 140 -1.21 13.11 -4.68
N VAL A 141 -2.30 12.42 -4.38
CA VAL A 141 -2.40 11.56 -3.19
C VAL A 141 -2.09 10.13 -3.63
N LEU A 142 -0.96 9.58 -3.17
CA LEU A 142 -0.51 8.23 -3.52
C LEU A 142 -0.74 7.28 -2.36
N PHE A 143 -1.59 6.26 -2.55
CA PHE A 143 -1.67 5.12 -1.66
C PHE A 143 -0.69 4.02 -2.10
N SER A 144 0.48 3.98 -1.46
CA SER A 144 1.50 2.96 -1.70
C SER A 144 1.97 2.43 -0.34
N PRO A 145 1.39 1.31 0.15
CA PRO A 145 1.40 0.99 1.58
C PRO A 145 2.77 0.56 2.13
N SER A 146 3.71 0.13 1.28
CA SER A 146 5.00 -0.46 1.67
C SER A 146 4.87 -1.65 2.64
N ALA A 147 3.67 -2.21 2.77
CA ALA A 147 3.31 -3.22 3.76
C ALA A 147 2.56 -4.38 3.11
N PRO A 148 2.82 -5.64 3.55
CA PRO A 148 2.02 -6.77 3.13
C PRO A 148 0.54 -6.55 3.47
N VAL A 149 -0.34 -7.32 2.84
CA VAL A 149 -1.74 -7.34 3.23
C VAL A 149 -1.83 -7.82 4.69
N GLY A 150 -2.32 -6.92 5.56
CA GLY A 150 -2.45 -7.16 7.00
C GLY A 150 -3.76 -7.86 7.36
N ARG A 151 -4.14 -7.83 8.64
CA ARG A 151 -5.39 -8.46 9.12
C ARG A 151 -6.67 -7.79 8.59
N SER A 152 -6.60 -6.52 8.23
CA SER A 152 -7.77 -5.75 7.80
C SER A 152 -8.30 -6.15 6.42
N TYR A 153 -7.51 -6.88 5.61
CA TYR A 153 -7.88 -7.28 4.26
C TYR A 153 -7.47 -8.72 3.98
N ASN A 154 -8.24 -9.41 3.14
CA ASN A 154 -7.94 -10.77 2.71
C ASN A 154 -6.92 -10.80 1.57
N ASP A 155 -6.94 -9.81 0.68
CA ASP A 155 -6.04 -9.69 -0.45
C ASP A 155 -5.78 -8.24 -0.90
N ILE A 156 -4.97 -8.08 -1.95
CA ILE A 156 -4.60 -6.77 -2.51
C ILE A 156 -5.80 -6.08 -3.16
N ASN A 157 -6.73 -6.84 -3.74
CA ASN A 157 -7.89 -6.29 -4.43
C ASN A 157 -8.84 -5.66 -3.42
N GLU A 158 -9.13 -6.36 -2.31
CA GLU A 158 -9.96 -5.81 -1.23
C GLU A 158 -9.37 -4.51 -0.67
N ARG A 159 -8.04 -4.47 -0.44
CA ARG A 159 -7.35 -3.25 0.00
C ARG A 159 -7.40 -2.12 -1.02
N GLY A 160 -7.27 -2.44 -2.31
CA GLY A 160 -7.34 -1.46 -3.41
C GLY A 160 -8.75 -0.90 -3.58
N GLU A 161 -9.76 -1.76 -3.52
CA GLU A 161 -11.17 -1.36 -3.59
C GLU A 161 -11.59 -0.54 -2.37
N ASP A 162 -11.12 -0.87 -1.16
CA ASP A 162 -11.36 -0.05 0.03
C ASP A 162 -10.81 1.37 -0.15
N PHE A 163 -9.57 1.53 -0.66
CA PHE A 163 -9.03 2.86 -0.96
C PHE A 163 -9.92 3.63 -1.95
N LYS A 164 -10.37 2.97 -3.03
CA LYS A 164 -11.26 3.59 -4.04
C LYS A 164 -12.60 4.01 -3.44
N GLU A 165 -13.16 3.17 -2.57
CA GLU A 165 -14.38 3.50 -1.84
C GLU A 165 -14.17 4.73 -0.96
N LYS A 166 -13.09 4.78 -0.16
CA LYS A 166 -12.79 5.94 0.70
C LYS A 166 -12.57 7.22 -0.09
N VAL A 167 -11.90 7.16 -1.24
CA VAL A 167 -11.75 8.30 -2.16
C VAL A 167 -13.12 8.76 -2.68
N SER A 168 -13.98 7.84 -3.11
CA SER A 168 -15.31 8.19 -3.63
C SER A 168 -16.20 8.92 -2.62
N LEU A 169 -16.05 8.62 -1.33
CA LEU A 169 -16.80 9.24 -0.24
C LEU A 169 -16.41 10.71 0.01
N LEU A 170 -15.28 11.18 -0.50
CA LEU A 170 -14.85 12.58 -0.36
C LEU A 170 -15.81 13.56 -1.05
N ARG A 171 -16.49 13.15 -2.13
CA ARG A 171 -17.47 14.00 -2.85
C ARG A 171 -18.70 14.34 -2.01
N GLY A 172 -19.08 13.48 -1.07
CA GLY A 172 -20.30 13.61 -0.27
C GLY A 172 -20.12 14.39 1.03
N ARG A 173 -18.91 14.87 1.34
CA ARG A 173 -18.56 15.50 2.63
C ARG A 173 -18.39 17.03 2.55
N LEU A 174 -18.90 17.66 1.48
CA LEU A 174 -18.97 19.11 1.30
C LEU A 174 -20.29 19.69 1.81
#